data_AF-A0A961DNH2-F1
#
_entry.id   AF-A0A961DNH2-F1
#
_cell.length_a   1.000
_cell.length_b   1.000
_cell.length_c   1.000
_cell.angle_alpha   90.00
_cell.angle_beta   90.00
_cell.angle_gamma   90.00
#
_symmetry.space_group_name_H-M   'P 1'
#
loop_
_entity.id
_entity.type
_entity.pdbx_description
1 polymer ?
#
loop_
_entity_poly.entity_id
_entity_poly.type
_entity_poly.pdbx_seq_one_letter_code
_entity_poly.pdbx_strand_id
1 'polypeptide(L)'
;MPERLELSDKIASSRRQPIDAEWSKRKKVVVSSVAGTLAVAGLAWGLYSFITTRPPSMPTTAEEAVLALASDNFDRLDGERQNAIRTQAVRLMVEAPEEERQRLRETIELSEEGRQQLREAFMEDMVRKFARGEGNPWEAMMRGGPGGPRPQGERTGDGRPGGGERSGEGGRPGGPGGGGEGGDGPSRADRQAEFRSRIQERMASGNSQTMALMGEF
;
A
#
# COMPACT_ATOMS: atom_id res chain seq x y z
N MET A 1 -3.70 -79.45 26.73
CA MET A 1 -2.96 -78.57 27.67
C MET A 1 -2.31 -77.49 26.82
N PRO A 2 -2.79 -76.23 26.83
CA PRO A 2 -2.17 -75.17 26.04
C PRO A 2 -0.78 -74.83 26.62
N GLU A 3 0.24 -74.87 25.77
CA GLU A 3 1.59 -74.41 26.10
C GLU A 3 1.55 -72.94 26.47
N ARG A 4 1.94 -72.62 27.72
CA ARG A 4 2.16 -71.25 28.15
C ARG A 4 3.43 -70.76 27.45
N LEU A 5 3.27 -69.96 26.41
CA LEU A 5 4.35 -69.18 25.82
C LEU A 5 5.07 -68.41 26.94
N GLU A 6 6.32 -68.75 27.20
CA GLU A 6 7.18 -68.09 28.19
C GLU A 6 7.54 -66.68 27.70
N LEU A 7 6.61 -65.73 27.86
CA LEU A 7 6.87 -64.31 27.62
C LEU A 7 7.89 -63.75 28.63
N SER A 8 8.07 -64.38 29.79
CA SER A 8 9.00 -63.96 30.84
C SER A 8 10.46 -63.95 30.37
N ASP A 9 10.87 -64.93 29.59
CA ASP A 9 12.27 -65.05 29.15
C ASP A 9 12.58 -64.08 28.01
N LYS A 10 11.61 -63.82 27.11
CA LYS A 10 11.74 -62.76 26.11
C LYS A 10 11.78 -61.36 26.73
N ILE A 11 11.05 -61.12 27.83
CA ILE A 11 11.11 -59.85 28.55
C ILE A 11 12.47 -59.69 29.25
N ALA A 12 13.03 -60.76 29.84
CA ALA A 12 14.34 -60.72 30.50
C ALA A 12 15.51 -60.49 29.51
N SER A 13 15.46 -61.09 28.31
CA SER A 13 16.44 -60.84 27.24
C SER A 13 16.29 -59.47 26.56
N SER A 14 15.18 -58.77 26.80
CA SER A 14 14.91 -57.44 26.25
C SER A 14 15.32 -56.30 27.18
N ARG A 15 16.18 -56.55 28.17
CA ARG A 15 16.86 -55.48 28.91
C ARG A 15 17.51 -54.56 27.89
N ARG A 16 16.90 -53.39 27.68
CA ARG A 16 17.35 -52.35 26.76
C ARG A 16 18.82 -52.09 27.06
N GLN A 17 19.71 -52.56 26.19
CA GLN A 17 21.10 -52.13 26.27
C GLN A 17 21.08 -50.60 26.06
N PRO A 18 21.72 -49.82 26.95
CA PRO A 18 21.83 -48.39 26.74
C PRO A 18 22.56 -48.18 25.41
N ILE A 19 21.86 -47.61 24.42
CA ILE A 19 22.32 -47.41 23.04
C ILE A 19 23.69 -46.67 23.00
N ASP A 20 24.04 -45.98 24.08
CA ASP A 20 25.23 -45.13 24.20
C ASP A 20 26.49 -45.83 24.79
N ALA A 21 26.37 -47.10 25.23
CA ALA A 21 27.45 -47.76 25.97
C ALA A 21 28.68 -48.13 25.13
N GLU A 22 28.53 -48.33 23.81
CA GLU A 22 29.64 -48.80 22.95
C GLU A 22 30.26 -47.72 22.06
N TRP A 23 29.77 -46.48 22.08
CA TRP A 23 30.29 -45.47 21.17
C TRP A 23 31.68 -44.96 21.58
N SER A 24 32.62 -44.97 20.64
CA SER A 24 33.95 -44.39 20.84
C SER A 24 33.86 -42.88 21.10
N LYS A 25 34.82 -42.33 21.87
CA LYS A 25 34.85 -40.90 22.22
C LYS A 25 34.72 -39.98 21.00
N ARG A 26 35.36 -40.36 19.88
CA ARG A 26 35.28 -39.62 18.60
C ARG A 26 33.86 -39.62 18.03
N LYS A 27 33.17 -40.77 18.04
CA LYS A 27 31.77 -40.86 17.57
C LYS A 27 30.83 -40.01 18.43
N LYS A 28 31.01 -40.02 19.76
CA LYS A 28 30.22 -39.18 20.67
C LYS A 28 30.36 -37.70 20.35
N VAL A 29 31.60 -37.22 20.15
CA VAL A 29 31.86 -35.81 19.78
C VAL A 29 31.24 -35.44 18.43
N VAL A 30 31.37 -36.30 17.42
CA VAL A 30 30.78 -36.05 16.10
C VAL A 30 29.25 -35.98 16.19
N VAL A 31 28.62 -36.97 16.83
CA VAL A 31 27.15 -37.01 16.97
C VAL A 31 26.65 -35.83 17.79
N SER A 32 27.32 -35.48 18.89
CA SER A 32 26.93 -34.30 19.69
C SER A 32 27.08 -33.00 18.89
N SER A 33 28.12 -32.89 18.07
CA SER A 33 28.31 -31.71 17.20
C SER A 33 27.20 -31.62 16.16
N VAL A 34 26.88 -32.73 15.48
CA VAL A 34 25.81 -32.75 14.47
C VAL A 34 24.45 -32.45 15.12
N ALA A 35 24.15 -33.07 16.26
CA ALA A 35 22.92 -32.80 17.01
C ALA A 35 22.84 -31.33 17.45
N GLY A 36 23.95 -30.76 17.92
CA GLY A 36 24.04 -29.34 18.26
C GLY A 36 23.79 -28.42 17.07
N THR A 37 24.40 -28.70 15.92
CA THR A 37 24.18 -27.92 14.68
C THR A 37 22.72 -28.02 14.21
N LEU A 38 22.12 -29.21 14.24
CA LEU A 38 20.72 -29.41 13.87
C LEU A 38 19.77 -28.69 14.85
N ALA A 39 20.07 -28.70 16.15
CA ALA A 39 19.27 -27.96 17.13
C ALA A 39 19.32 -26.45 16.87
N VAL A 40 20.51 -25.90 16.59
CA VAL A 40 20.67 -24.47 16.25
C VAL A 40 19.95 -24.14 14.95
N ALA A 41 20.07 -24.97 13.91
CA ALA A 41 19.38 -24.78 12.65
C ALA A 41 17.85 -24.82 12.82
N GLY A 42 17.33 -25.76 13.62
CA GLY A 42 15.90 -25.86 13.94
C GLY A 42 15.39 -24.64 14.70
N LEU A 43 16.16 -24.10 15.64
CA LEU A 43 15.81 -22.86 16.36
C LEU A 43 15.82 -21.64 15.43
N ALA A 44 16.83 -21.52 14.57
CA ALA A 44 16.91 -20.44 13.59
C ALA A 44 15.73 -20.48 12.61
N TRP A 45 15.39 -21.68 12.11
CA TRP A 45 14.23 -21.88 11.24
C TRP A 45 12.90 -21.58 11.96
N GLY A 46 12.75 -22.04 13.20
CA GLY A 46 11.57 -21.76 14.02
C GLY A 46 11.38 -20.27 14.28
N LEU A 47 12.46 -19.55 14.60
CA LEU A 47 12.43 -18.10 14.79
C LEU A 47 12.11 -17.35 13.49
N TYR A 48 12.74 -17.74 12.39
CA TYR A 48 12.45 -17.18 11.07
C TYR A 48 10.98 -17.40 10.67
N SER A 49 10.49 -18.63 10.82
CA SER A 49 9.09 -18.97 10.56
C SER A 49 8.15 -18.13 11.44
N PHE A 50 8.44 -18.02 12.73
CA PHE A 50 7.64 -17.23 13.65
C PHE A 50 7.59 -15.74 13.29
N ILE A 51 8.71 -15.16 12.87
CA ILE A 51 8.76 -13.75 12.44
C ILE A 51 8.00 -13.57 11.14
N THR A 52 8.14 -14.49 10.19
CA THR A 52 7.49 -14.39 8.86
C THR A 52 6.00 -14.70 8.90
N THR A 53 5.53 -15.56 9.81
CA THR A 53 4.10 -15.91 9.94
C THR A 53 3.35 -15.02 10.91
N ARG A 54 4.04 -14.18 11.69
CA ARG A 54 3.37 -13.26 12.60
C ARG A 54 2.66 -12.19 11.78
N PRO A 55 1.34 -12.01 11.97
CA PRO A 55 0.65 -10.91 11.34
C PRO A 55 1.25 -9.60 11.86
N PRO A 56 1.50 -8.60 11.00
CA PRO A 56 1.99 -7.30 11.43
C PRO A 56 1.07 -6.71 12.50
N SER A 57 1.68 -6.00 13.45
CA SER A 57 0.93 -5.16 14.40
C SER A 57 0.21 -4.05 13.64
N MET A 58 -0.87 -3.54 14.23
CA MET A 58 -1.55 -2.39 13.66
C MET A 58 -0.60 -1.19 13.60
N PRO A 59 -0.48 -0.51 12.44
CA PRO A 59 0.41 0.62 12.30
C PRO A 59 -0.09 1.78 13.18
N THR A 60 0.86 2.49 13.78
CA THR A 60 0.58 3.65 14.64
C THR A 60 1.04 4.96 14.03
N THR A 61 1.91 4.91 13.04
CA THR A 61 2.40 6.06 12.29
C THR A 61 2.08 5.91 10.79
N ALA A 62 2.06 7.03 10.08
CA ALA A 62 1.80 7.02 8.64
C ALA A 62 2.89 6.26 7.86
N GLU A 63 4.15 6.36 8.30
CA GLU A 63 5.27 5.60 7.74
C GLU A 63 5.12 4.08 7.96
N GLU A 64 4.80 3.66 9.18
CA GLU A 64 4.53 2.25 9.49
C GLU A 64 3.37 1.71 8.66
N ALA A 65 2.34 2.53 8.43
CA ALA A 65 1.19 2.14 7.63
C ALA A 65 1.55 1.90 6.16
N VAL A 66 2.40 2.76 5.58
CA VAL A 66 2.92 2.56 4.21
C VAL A 66 3.76 1.30 4.13
N LEU A 67 4.67 1.09 5.08
CA LEU A 67 5.51 -0.12 5.13
C LEU A 67 4.67 -1.37 5.32
N ALA A 68 3.61 -1.31 6.13
CA ALA A 68 2.69 -2.42 6.32
C ALA A 68 1.98 -2.77 5.01
N LEU A 69 1.45 -1.79 4.27
CA LEU A 69 0.79 -2.00 2.98
C LEU A 69 1.77 -2.50 1.89
N ALA A 70 3.01 -2.04 1.90
CA ALA A 70 4.04 -2.46 0.93
C ALA A 70 4.68 -3.82 1.27
N SER A 71 4.33 -4.45 2.39
CA SER A 71 4.94 -5.69 2.82
C SER A 71 4.30 -6.91 2.15
N ASP A 72 5.11 -7.89 1.74
CA ASP A 72 4.65 -9.20 1.23
C ASP A 72 3.69 -9.93 2.19
N ASN A 73 3.78 -9.61 3.48
CA ASN A 73 2.92 -10.20 4.50
C ASN A 73 1.49 -9.66 4.43
N PHE A 74 1.27 -8.45 3.91
CA PHE A 74 -0.05 -7.85 3.79
C PHE A 74 -0.96 -8.68 2.89
N ASP A 75 -0.47 -9.11 1.74
CA ASP A 75 -1.24 -9.92 0.78
C ASP A 75 -1.58 -11.32 1.32
N ARG A 76 -0.86 -11.78 2.34
CA ARG A 76 -1.11 -13.07 3.02
C ARG A 76 -2.11 -12.96 4.18
N LEU A 77 -2.47 -11.74 4.59
CA LEU A 77 -3.44 -11.53 5.64
C LEU A 77 -4.86 -11.91 5.20
N ASP A 78 -5.69 -12.24 6.18
CA ASP A 78 -7.13 -12.36 5.97
C ASP A 78 -7.73 -11.00 5.54
N GLY A 79 -8.81 -11.06 4.76
CA GLY A 79 -9.43 -9.85 4.21
C GLY A 79 -9.92 -8.86 5.27
N GLU A 80 -10.38 -9.34 6.44
CA GLU A 80 -10.78 -8.46 7.55
C GLU A 80 -9.61 -7.65 8.06
N ARG A 81 -8.45 -8.30 8.26
CA ARG A 81 -7.24 -7.63 8.74
C ARG A 81 -6.60 -6.73 7.69
N GLN A 82 -6.62 -7.12 6.41
CA GLN A 82 -6.23 -6.23 5.31
C GLN A 82 -7.05 -4.94 5.32
N ASN A 83 -8.38 -5.06 5.44
CA ASN A 83 -9.29 -3.92 5.51
C ASN A 83 -9.04 -3.05 6.75
N ALA A 84 -8.75 -3.67 7.89
CA ALA A 84 -8.44 -2.96 9.11
C ALA A 84 -7.14 -2.13 8.99
N ILE A 85 -6.08 -2.71 8.39
CA ILE A 85 -4.83 -1.99 8.11
C ILE A 85 -5.04 -0.89 7.07
N ARG A 86 -5.75 -1.15 5.98
CA ARG A 86 -6.09 -0.14 4.95
C ARG A 86 -6.81 1.07 5.55
N THR A 87 -7.82 0.81 6.38
CA THR A 87 -8.59 1.87 7.07
C THR A 87 -7.70 2.68 8.00
N GLN A 88 -6.87 2.00 8.81
CA GLN A 88 -5.95 2.66 9.73
C GLN A 88 -4.87 3.46 8.97
N ALA A 89 -4.39 2.95 7.83
CA ALA A 89 -3.44 3.62 6.97
C ALA A 89 -4.01 4.91 6.39
N VAL A 90 -5.23 4.87 5.84
CA VAL A 90 -5.91 6.08 5.33
C VAL A 90 -6.07 7.11 6.44
N ARG A 91 -6.49 6.68 7.64
CA ARG A 91 -6.63 7.56 8.80
C ARG A 91 -5.31 8.24 9.17
N LEU A 92 -4.23 7.47 9.34
CA LEU A 92 -2.92 7.99 9.69
C LEU A 92 -2.36 8.92 8.62
N MET A 93 -2.56 8.59 7.34
CA MET A 93 -2.15 9.45 6.22
C MET A 93 -2.94 10.76 6.14
N VAL A 94 -4.18 10.79 6.60
CA VAL A 94 -4.99 12.03 6.67
C VAL A 94 -4.60 12.87 7.89
N GLU A 95 -4.34 12.24 9.03
CA GLU A 95 -3.92 12.89 10.28
C GLU A 95 -2.47 13.41 10.23
N ALA A 96 -1.62 12.84 9.36
CA ALA A 96 -0.22 13.23 9.23
C ALA A 96 -0.05 14.69 8.75
N PRO A 97 0.96 15.41 9.26
CA PRO A 97 1.28 16.76 8.81
C PRO A 97 1.65 16.78 7.32
N GLU A 98 1.43 17.92 6.65
CA GLU A 98 1.62 18.04 5.20
C GLU A 98 3.05 17.74 4.73
N GLU A 99 4.05 18.13 5.53
CA GLU A 99 5.46 17.84 5.24
C GLU A 99 5.75 16.32 5.26
N GLU A 100 5.17 15.59 6.22
CA GLU A 100 5.34 14.14 6.31
C GLU A 100 4.58 13.43 5.19
N ARG A 101 3.38 13.91 4.84
CA ARG A 101 2.63 13.39 3.69
C ARG A 101 3.39 13.57 2.37
N GLN A 102 4.10 14.68 2.19
CA GLN A 102 4.95 14.89 1.00
C GLN A 102 6.12 13.90 0.97
N ARG A 103 6.84 13.73 2.09
CA ARG A 103 7.91 12.72 2.17
C ARG A 103 7.41 11.31 1.92
N LEU A 104 6.27 10.95 2.50
CA LEU A 104 5.67 9.64 2.30
C LEU A 104 5.22 9.44 0.86
N ARG A 105 4.75 10.46 0.16
CA ARG A 105 4.46 10.35 -1.29
C ARG A 105 5.71 10.02 -2.08
N GLU A 106 6.84 10.64 -1.78
CA GLU A 106 8.12 10.32 -2.43
C GLU A 106 8.55 8.87 -2.13
N THR A 107 8.36 8.39 -0.89
CA THR A 107 8.64 7.00 -0.52
C THR A 107 7.68 6.01 -1.18
N ILE A 108 6.38 6.33 -1.26
CA ILE A 108 5.34 5.50 -1.90
C ILE A 108 5.54 5.46 -3.42
N GLU A 109 6.04 6.54 -4.04
CA GLU A 109 6.36 6.57 -5.47
C GLU A 109 7.40 5.52 -5.87
N LEU A 110 8.14 4.96 -4.92
CA LEU A 110 9.08 3.87 -5.16
C LEU A 110 8.40 2.49 -5.31
N SER A 111 7.11 2.32 -4.96
CA SER A 111 6.36 1.09 -5.27
C SER A 111 5.00 1.39 -5.93
N GLU A 112 4.86 1.05 -7.22
CA GLU A 112 3.59 1.24 -7.95
C GLU A 112 2.43 0.50 -7.28
N GLU A 113 2.72 -0.68 -6.72
CA GLU A 113 1.76 -1.54 -6.01
C GLU A 113 1.22 -0.85 -4.75
N GLY A 114 2.10 -0.25 -3.92
CA GLY A 114 1.67 0.47 -2.71
C GLY A 114 0.75 1.65 -3.06
N ARG A 115 1.04 2.36 -4.15
CA ARG A 115 0.18 3.45 -4.62
C ARG A 115 -1.18 2.97 -5.10
N GLN A 116 -1.24 1.82 -5.78
CA GLN A 116 -2.50 1.24 -6.24
C GLN A 116 -3.36 0.79 -5.07
N GLN A 117 -2.78 0.09 -4.10
CA GLN A 117 -3.48 -0.36 -2.90
C GLN A 117 -3.99 0.82 -2.06
N LEU A 118 -3.18 1.87 -1.89
CA LEU A 118 -3.60 3.07 -1.15
C LEU A 118 -4.77 3.78 -1.86
N ARG A 119 -4.72 3.86 -3.20
CA ARG A 119 -5.81 4.44 -4.00
C ARG A 119 -7.09 3.63 -3.87
N GLU A 120 -6.99 2.30 -3.92
CA GLU A 120 -8.13 1.40 -3.74
C GLU A 120 -8.75 1.56 -2.35
N ALA A 121 -7.94 1.53 -1.29
CA ALA A 121 -8.39 1.74 0.08
C ALA A 121 -9.09 3.10 0.26
N PHE A 122 -8.56 4.15 -0.35
CA PHE A 122 -9.16 5.47 -0.32
C PHE A 122 -10.49 5.52 -1.07
N MET A 123 -10.57 4.90 -2.25
CA MET A 123 -11.80 4.79 -3.03
C MET A 123 -12.88 3.98 -2.27
N GLU A 124 -12.52 2.87 -1.65
CA GLU A 124 -13.44 2.05 -0.86
C GLU A 124 -13.99 2.81 0.35
N ASP A 125 -13.14 3.52 1.10
CA ASP A 125 -13.57 4.36 2.21
C ASP A 125 -14.51 5.48 1.74
N MET A 126 -14.23 6.10 0.59
CA MET A 126 -15.11 7.10 -0.01
C MET A 126 -16.47 6.51 -0.40
N VAL A 127 -16.51 5.36 -1.07
CA VAL A 127 -17.77 4.68 -1.44
C VAL A 127 -18.56 4.33 -0.18
N ARG A 128 -17.89 3.84 0.86
CA ARG A 128 -18.53 3.50 2.14
C ARG A 128 -19.12 4.73 2.83
N LYS A 129 -18.41 5.86 2.84
CA LYS A 129 -18.91 7.14 3.38
C LYS A 129 -20.08 7.67 2.57
N PHE A 130 -20.02 7.56 1.24
CA PHE A 130 -21.11 7.94 0.35
C PHE A 130 -22.37 7.11 0.60
N ALA A 131 -22.24 5.78 0.71
CA ALA A 131 -23.35 4.87 1.01
C ALA A 131 -24.01 5.16 2.38
N ARG A 132 -23.27 5.73 3.34
CA ARG A 132 -23.80 6.19 4.64
C ARG A 132 -24.48 7.56 4.58
N GLY A 133 -24.41 8.27 3.45
CA GLY A 133 -24.95 9.62 3.31
C GLY A 133 -24.11 10.71 3.99
N GLU A 134 -22.83 10.45 4.28
CA GLU A 134 -21.92 11.41 4.95
C GLU A 134 -21.43 12.54 4.01
N GLY A 135 -22.11 12.75 2.87
CA GLY A 135 -21.75 13.72 1.83
C GLY A 135 -21.07 13.06 0.62
N ASN A 136 -20.91 13.82 -0.47
CA ASN A 136 -20.21 13.34 -1.66
C ASN A 136 -18.71 13.67 -1.57
N PRO A 137 -17.83 12.73 -1.15
CA PRO A 137 -16.40 13.00 -1.02
C PRO A 137 -15.75 13.38 -2.35
N TRP A 138 -16.34 12.95 -3.48
CA TRP A 138 -15.91 13.39 -4.81
C TRP A 138 -16.11 14.90 -5.03
N GLU A 139 -17.17 15.49 -4.48
CA GLU A 139 -17.42 16.92 -4.61
C GLU A 139 -16.39 17.75 -3.82
N ALA A 140 -15.98 17.26 -2.64
CA ALA A 140 -14.92 17.88 -1.85
C ALA A 140 -13.56 17.80 -2.57
N MET A 141 -13.25 16.66 -3.18
CA MET A 141 -12.01 16.47 -3.93
C MET A 141 -11.97 17.31 -5.22
N MET A 142 -13.10 17.43 -5.93
CA MET A 142 -13.20 18.26 -7.13
C MET A 142 -13.23 19.76 -6.84
N ARG A 143 -13.75 20.21 -5.68
CA ARG A 143 -13.63 21.60 -5.24
C ARG A 143 -12.22 21.99 -4.81
N GLY A 144 -11.43 21.05 -4.29
CA GLY A 144 -10.08 21.31 -3.76
C GLY A 144 -8.92 21.11 -4.75
N GLY A 145 -9.17 20.57 -5.95
CA GLY A 145 -8.11 20.34 -6.93
C GLY A 145 -7.55 21.64 -7.54
N PRO A 146 -6.25 21.70 -7.91
CA PRO A 146 -5.56 22.88 -8.45
C PRO A 146 -6.08 23.41 -9.82
N GLY A 147 -7.25 22.96 -10.26
CA GLY A 147 -7.94 23.42 -11.46
C GLY A 147 -9.47 23.49 -11.33
N GLY A 148 -10.02 23.37 -10.11
CA GLY A 148 -11.43 23.63 -9.88
C GLY A 148 -11.77 25.05 -10.33
N PRO A 149 -12.93 25.28 -10.98
CA PRO A 149 -13.36 26.62 -11.34
C PRO A 149 -13.40 27.44 -10.06
N ARG A 150 -12.41 28.35 -9.89
CA ARG A 150 -12.45 29.34 -8.81
C ARG A 150 -13.85 29.94 -8.84
N PRO A 151 -14.60 29.95 -7.73
CA PRO A 151 -15.94 30.50 -7.71
C PRO A 151 -15.88 31.87 -8.36
N GLN A 152 -16.49 31.95 -9.54
CA GLN A 152 -16.50 33.12 -10.40
C GLN A 152 -17.53 34.08 -9.79
N GLY A 153 -17.24 34.55 -8.58
CA GLY A 153 -18.21 35.23 -7.70
C GLY A 153 -17.61 36.32 -6.81
N GLU A 154 -16.29 36.41 -6.68
CA GLU A 154 -15.63 37.57 -6.07
C GLU A 154 -14.82 38.32 -7.13
N ARG A 155 -15.53 38.84 -8.14
CA ARG A 155 -15.12 40.14 -8.71
C ARG A 155 -15.47 41.16 -7.64
N THR A 156 -14.50 41.42 -6.77
CA THR A 156 -14.50 42.60 -5.91
C THR A 156 -14.72 43.79 -6.84
N GLY A 157 -15.84 44.46 -6.61
CA GLY A 157 -16.26 45.61 -7.40
C GLY A 157 -15.17 46.66 -7.50
N ASP A 158 -15.03 47.15 -8.72
CA ASP A 158 -14.60 48.48 -9.10
C ASP A 158 -14.42 49.47 -7.95
N GLY A 159 -13.15 49.77 -7.68
CA GLY A 159 -12.75 50.80 -6.74
C GLY A 159 -11.29 51.21 -6.93
N ARG A 160 -10.85 51.44 -8.18
CA ARG A 160 -9.52 52.04 -8.45
C ARG A 160 -9.69 53.38 -9.16
N PRO A 161 -9.66 54.52 -8.43
CA PRO A 161 -9.36 55.79 -9.03
C PRO A 161 -7.83 55.95 -9.13
N GLY A 162 -7.37 56.33 -10.33
CA GLY A 162 -6.32 57.32 -10.56
C GLY A 162 -4.95 57.18 -9.89
N GLY A 163 -3.93 57.08 -10.75
CA GLY A 163 -2.69 57.85 -10.59
C GLY A 163 -1.50 57.09 -10.00
N GLY A 164 -0.41 57.04 -10.77
CA GLY A 164 0.90 56.67 -10.26
C GLY A 164 1.78 56.02 -11.30
N GLU A 165 2.36 56.83 -12.18
CA GLU A 165 3.58 56.50 -12.91
C GLU A 165 4.66 56.04 -11.91
N ARG A 166 5.28 54.90 -12.16
CA ARG A 166 6.64 54.59 -11.68
C ARG A 166 7.26 53.56 -12.61
N SER A 167 8.05 54.10 -13.53
CA SER A 167 9.25 53.51 -14.10
C SER A 167 10.06 52.77 -13.04
N GLY A 168 10.50 51.56 -13.38
CA GLY A 168 11.18 50.66 -12.46
C GLY A 168 11.75 49.45 -13.19
N GLU A 169 12.68 49.75 -14.08
CA GLU A 169 13.68 48.86 -14.67
C GLU A 169 14.29 47.94 -13.60
N GLY A 170 14.24 46.62 -13.82
CA GLY A 170 14.69 45.63 -12.85
C GLY A 170 14.55 44.20 -13.35
N GLY A 171 15.39 43.85 -14.33
CA GLY A 171 15.49 42.49 -14.86
C GLY A 171 15.88 41.47 -13.80
N ARG A 172 15.18 40.33 -13.79
CA ARG A 172 15.64 39.08 -13.18
C ARG A 172 15.82 38.04 -14.29
N PRO A 173 16.99 37.39 -14.39
CA PRO A 173 17.27 36.40 -15.41
C PRO A 173 16.83 34.98 -14.97
N GLY A 174 16.37 34.19 -15.94
CA GLY A 174 16.63 32.75 -15.98
C GLY A 174 15.66 31.81 -15.26
N GLY A 175 14.45 31.63 -15.81
CA GLY A 175 13.70 30.38 -15.69
C GLY A 175 13.75 29.63 -17.04
N PRO A 176 13.96 28.31 -17.06
CA PRO A 176 14.33 27.58 -18.27
C PRO A 176 13.20 27.62 -19.31
N GLY A 177 13.62 27.89 -20.55
CA GLY A 177 12.77 28.09 -21.70
C GLY A 177 11.83 26.91 -21.97
N GLY A 178 10.54 27.22 -22.00
CA GLY A 178 9.56 26.57 -22.86
C GLY A 178 9.33 27.44 -24.09
N GLY A 179 10.42 27.77 -24.81
CA GLY A 179 10.35 28.38 -26.13
C GLY A 179 9.92 27.32 -27.12
N GLY A 180 8.61 27.24 -27.35
CA GLY A 180 8.03 26.56 -28.51
C GLY A 180 7.46 27.64 -29.42
N GLU A 181 8.25 28.03 -30.40
CA GLU A 181 7.83 28.79 -31.58
C GLU A 181 6.47 28.32 -32.10
N GLY A 182 5.54 29.25 -32.28
CA GLY A 182 4.87 29.53 -33.56
C GLY A 182 4.29 28.39 -34.39
N GLY A 183 4.03 27.21 -33.83
CA GLY A 183 3.26 26.17 -34.49
C GLY A 183 1.78 26.40 -34.26
N ASP A 184 0.97 26.16 -35.29
CA ASP A 184 -0.49 26.02 -35.27
C ASP A 184 -0.93 24.88 -34.32
N GLY A 185 -0.61 25.02 -33.04
CA GLY A 185 -1.01 24.10 -32.00
C GLY A 185 -2.50 24.26 -31.74
N PRO A 186 -3.24 23.15 -31.55
CA PRO A 186 -4.67 23.18 -31.30
C PRO A 186 -4.97 24.15 -30.16
N SER A 187 -5.91 25.05 -30.43
CA SER A 187 -6.36 26.05 -29.47
C SER A 187 -6.88 25.35 -28.22
N ARG A 188 -6.97 26.09 -27.11
CA ARG A 188 -7.50 25.53 -25.87
C ARG A 188 -8.92 24.96 -26.04
N ALA A 189 -9.68 25.50 -27.00
CA ALA A 189 -10.99 25.02 -27.39
C ALA A 189 -10.91 23.69 -28.15
N ASP A 190 -9.95 23.53 -29.06
CA ASP A 190 -9.76 22.29 -29.83
C ASP A 190 -9.37 21.12 -28.93
N ARG A 191 -8.49 21.36 -27.94
CA ARG A 191 -8.13 20.33 -26.94
C ARG A 191 -9.35 19.92 -26.09
N GLN A 192 -10.25 20.86 -25.82
CA GLN A 192 -11.48 20.58 -25.07
C GLN A 192 -12.49 19.80 -25.91
N ALA A 193 -12.59 20.11 -27.21
CA ALA A 193 -13.42 19.40 -28.17
C ALA A 193 -12.92 17.96 -28.38
N GLU A 194 -11.60 17.76 -28.52
CA GLU A 194 -10.98 16.45 -28.68
C GLU A 194 -11.14 15.57 -27.42
N PHE A 195 -11.05 16.17 -26.23
CA PHE A 195 -11.31 15.45 -24.99
C PHE A 195 -12.78 15.01 -24.89
N ARG A 196 -13.72 15.88 -25.26
CA ARG A 196 -15.16 15.55 -25.30
C ARG A 196 -15.45 14.46 -26.31
N SER A 197 -14.87 14.53 -27.51
CA SER A 197 -15.08 13.50 -28.53
C SER A 197 -14.53 12.15 -28.11
N ARG A 198 -13.34 12.08 -27.48
CA ARG A 198 -12.83 10.81 -26.92
C ARG A 198 -13.72 10.23 -25.84
N ILE A 199 -14.29 11.06 -24.94
CA ILE A 199 -15.23 10.56 -23.93
C ILE A 199 -16.50 10.04 -24.60
N GLN A 200 -17.03 10.78 -25.57
CA GLN A 200 -18.26 10.42 -26.27
C GLN A 200 -18.06 9.15 -27.12
N GLU A 201 -16.90 9.01 -27.76
CA GLU A 201 -16.49 7.81 -28.49
C GLU A 201 -16.29 6.64 -27.54
N ARG A 202 -15.70 6.83 -26.35
CA ARG A 202 -15.59 5.79 -25.32
C ARG A 202 -16.93 5.38 -24.72
N MET A 203 -17.92 6.28 -24.70
CA MET A 203 -19.30 5.94 -24.34
C MET A 203 -20.03 5.22 -25.47
N ALA A 204 -19.79 5.60 -26.72
CA ALA A 204 -20.42 5.00 -27.89
C ALA A 204 -19.80 3.64 -28.26
N SER A 205 -18.49 3.47 -28.06
CA SER A 205 -17.72 2.26 -28.33
C SER A 205 -17.51 1.39 -27.08
N GLY A 206 -17.86 1.90 -25.89
CA GLY A 206 -17.70 1.22 -24.62
C GLY A 206 -18.83 0.23 -24.39
N ASN A 207 -18.45 -1.04 -24.21
CA ASN A 207 -19.31 -2.13 -23.78
C ASN A 207 -20.32 -1.65 -22.71
N SER A 208 -21.60 -1.58 -23.06
CA SER A 208 -22.68 -1.09 -22.19
C SER A 208 -22.79 -1.87 -20.87
N GLN A 209 -22.24 -3.09 -20.83
CA GLN A 209 -22.13 -3.90 -19.62
C GLN A 209 -21.23 -3.28 -18.55
N THR A 210 -20.17 -2.58 -18.93
CA THR A 210 -19.26 -1.93 -17.95
C THR A 210 -19.89 -0.67 -17.34
N MET A 211 -20.76 0.01 -18.08
CA MET A 211 -21.52 1.16 -17.58
C MET A 211 -22.69 0.75 -16.68
N ALA A 212 -23.36 -0.38 -16.97
CA ALA A 212 -24.41 -0.92 -16.09
C ALA A 212 -23.86 -1.28 -14.70
N LEU A 213 -22.66 -1.85 -14.64
CA LEU A 213 -21.97 -2.16 -13.37
C LEU A 213 -21.50 -0.92 -12.60
N MET A 214 -21.34 0.24 -13.25
CA MET A 214 -21.02 1.51 -12.58
C MET A 214 -22.25 2.29 -12.10
N GLY A 215 -23.47 1.90 -12.52
CA GLY A 215 -24.72 2.58 -12.15
C GLY A 215 -25.56 1.88 -11.07
N GLU A 216 -25.25 0.63 -10.74
CA GLU A 216 -25.96 -0.15 -9.71
C GLU A 216 -25.30 -0.12 -8.31
N PHE A 217 -24.20 0.64 -8.14
CA PHE A 217 -23.55 0.88 -6.84
C PHE A 217 -23.37 2.38 -6.61
#